data_AF-A0A084JIF6-F1
#
_entry.id   AF-A0A084JIF6-F1
#
_cell.length_a   1.000
_cell.length_b   1.000
_cell.length_c   1.000
_cell.angle_alpha   90.00
_cell.angle_beta   90.00
_cell.angle_gamma   90.00
#
_symmetry.space_group_name_H-M   'P 1'
#
loop_
_entity.id
_entity.type
_entity.pdbx_description
1 polymer ?
#
loop_
_entity_poly.entity_id
_entity_poly.type
_entity_poly.pdbx_seq_one_letter_code
_entity_poly.pdbx_strand_id
1 'polypeptide(L)'
;MKNDKLSSADLMKILGCFIFDIGITLAYFQIFGLFLIIAPIKSMLILFVLLMGLLILNGAIIYPSMIFRTIGIPYTAGTVTLCILYAIISNAISIFLIPGTIIGYVVWELIIFVIFIIIFSVIGAFSKTTSEEAYKAEKEQTEKTLIMLQLLEVENALNSKENQEEIMKCRSLFNALKERIKASTPFGRISGNNAVFQVENQIKENLVSIKLGFQEDLTDKTLAELERLLEDTRRLVMNRETLNIK
;
A
#
# COMPACT_ATOMS: atom_id res chain seq x y z
N MET A 1 -17.99 -26.35 -3.70
CA MET A 1 -17.33 -25.91 -4.96
C MET A 1 -17.97 -24.62 -5.42
N LYS A 2 -17.34 -23.46 -5.18
CA LYS A 2 -17.79 -22.19 -5.78
C LYS A 2 -17.26 -22.16 -7.21
N ASN A 3 -18.17 -22.12 -8.18
CA ASN A 3 -17.85 -21.80 -9.57
C ASN A 3 -17.51 -20.31 -9.63
N ASP A 4 -16.24 -19.96 -9.42
CA ASP A 4 -15.72 -18.64 -9.78
C ASP A 4 -15.74 -18.55 -11.30
N LYS A 5 -16.81 -17.99 -11.86
CA LYS A 5 -16.83 -17.58 -13.26
C LYS A 5 -15.69 -16.59 -13.44
N LEU A 6 -14.72 -16.92 -14.31
CA LEU A 6 -13.67 -15.99 -14.70
C LEU A 6 -14.32 -14.66 -15.13
N SER A 7 -13.86 -13.56 -14.54
CA SER A 7 -14.26 -12.23 -14.98
C SER A 7 -13.86 -12.04 -16.44
N SER A 8 -14.68 -11.33 -17.24
CA SER A 8 -14.34 -10.98 -18.62
C SER A 8 -12.97 -10.29 -18.73
N ALA A 9 -12.56 -9.56 -17.68
CA ALA A 9 -11.24 -8.94 -17.60
C ALA A 9 -10.10 -9.97 -17.47
N ASP A 10 -10.29 -11.04 -16.70
CA ASP A 10 -9.26 -12.09 -16.54
C ASP A 10 -9.14 -12.93 -17.80
N LEU A 11 -10.26 -13.17 -18.48
CA LEU A 11 -10.28 -13.85 -19.76
C LEU A 11 -9.56 -13.03 -20.86
N MET A 12 -9.72 -11.71 -20.84
CA MET A 12 -9.03 -10.80 -21.76
C MET A 12 -7.51 -10.74 -21.49
N LYS A 13 -7.07 -10.81 -20.23
CA LYS A 13 -5.63 -10.92 -19.88
C LYS A 13 -5.02 -12.21 -20.42
N ILE A 14 -5.69 -13.35 -20.20
CA ILE A 14 -5.22 -14.66 -20.66
C ILE A 14 -5.10 -14.68 -22.18
N LEU A 15 -6.12 -14.19 -22.90
CA LEU A 15 -6.07 -14.08 -24.36
C LEU A 15 -4.95 -13.15 -24.83
N GLY A 16 -4.76 -12.02 -24.17
CA GLY A 16 -3.66 -11.08 -24.47
C GLY A 16 -2.28 -11.73 -24.32
N CYS A 17 -2.04 -12.42 -23.20
CA CYS A 17 -0.83 -13.21 -22.97
C CYS A 17 -0.62 -14.24 -24.08
N PHE A 18 -1.66 -14.98 -24.45
CA PHE A 18 -1.57 -16.04 -25.46
C PHE A 18 -1.23 -15.48 -26.85
N ILE A 19 -1.86 -14.38 -27.26
CA ILE A 19 -1.57 -13.69 -28.53
C ILE A 19 -0.13 -13.16 -28.53
N PHE A 20 0.31 -12.58 -27.40
CA PHE A 20 1.66 -12.05 -27.25
C PHE A 20 2.73 -13.15 -27.33
N ASP A 21 2.53 -14.26 -26.64
CA ASP A 21 3.44 -15.43 -26.67
C ASP A 21 3.58 -16.00 -28.07
N ILE A 22 2.46 -16.15 -28.80
CA ILE A 22 2.47 -16.59 -30.20
C ILE A 22 3.26 -15.60 -31.04
N GLY A 23 2.98 -14.30 -30.92
CA GLY A 23 3.67 -13.26 -31.68
C GLY A 23 5.17 -13.26 -31.46
N ILE A 24 5.62 -13.33 -30.21
CA ILE A 24 7.05 -13.37 -29.86
C ILE A 24 7.72 -14.66 -30.33
N THR A 25 7.05 -15.81 -30.19
CA THR A 25 7.60 -17.10 -30.64
C THR A 25 7.75 -17.13 -32.16
N LEU A 26 6.76 -16.60 -32.90
CA LEU A 26 6.85 -16.47 -34.36
C LEU A 26 7.97 -15.51 -34.76
N ALA A 27 8.10 -14.37 -34.08
CA ALA A 27 9.19 -13.43 -34.32
C ALA A 27 10.57 -14.08 -34.07
N TYR A 28 10.70 -14.91 -33.05
CA TYR A 28 11.90 -15.70 -32.80
C TYR A 28 12.23 -16.61 -33.99
N PHE A 29 11.27 -17.40 -34.49
CA PHE A 29 11.52 -18.28 -35.63
C PHE A 29 11.82 -17.50 -36.92
N GLN A 30 11.24 -16.32 -37.10
CA GLN A 30 11.54 -15.47 -38.26
C GLN A 30 12.96 -14.91 -38.22
N ILE A 31 13.42 -14.44 -37.06
CA ILE A 31 14.73 -13.79 -36.90
C ILE A 31 15.85 -14.83 -36.76
N PHE A 32 15.59 -15.93 -36.05
CA PHE A 32 16.59 -16.93 -35.66
C PHE A 32 16.43 -18.27 -36.36
N GLY A 33 15.43 -18.45 -37.24
CA GLY A 33 15.14 -19.71 -37.92
C GLY A 33 16.33 -20.31 -38.66
N LEU A 34 17.22 -19.47 -39.18
CA LEU A 34 18.43 -19.93 -39.87
C LEU A 34 19.45 -20.56 -38.90
N PHE A 35 19.48 -20.14 -37.63
CA PHE A 35 20.34 -20.71 -36.59
C PHE A 35 19.87 -22.07 -36.08
N LEU A 36 18.62 -22.47 -36.30
CA LEU A 36 18.19 -23.84 -36.06
C LEU A 36 18.97 -24.85 -36.91
N ILE A 37 19.43 -24.43 -38.10
CA ILE A 37 20.21 -25.27 -39.00
C ILE A 37 21.71 -25.17 -38.69
N ILE A 38 22.22 -23.96 -38.48
CA ILE A 38 23.67 -23.70 -38.31
C ILE A 38 24.17 -24.03 -36.89
N ALA A 39 23.38 -23.72 -35.86
CA ALA A 39 23.78 -23.85 -34.45
C ALA A 39 22.60 -24.35 -33.59
N PRO A 40 22.10 -25.58 -33.82
CA PRO A 40 20.83 -26.08 -33.27
C PRO A 40 20.75 -26.02 -31.75
N ILE A 41 21.83 -26.43 -31.06
CA ILE A 41 21.87 -26.46 -29.59
C ILE A 41 21.73 -25.06 -29.00
N LYS A 42 22.41 -24.06 -29.58
CA LYS A 42 22.31 -22.66 -29.10
C LYS A 42 20.95 -22.06 -29.42
N SER A 43 20.41 -22.35 -30.60
CA SER A 43 19.05 -21.92 -30.96
C SER A 43 18.04 -22.46 -29.92
N MET A 44 18.11 -23.75 -29.57
CA MET A 44 17.24 -24.33 -28.54
C MET A 44 17.40 -23.65 -27.18
N LEU A 45 18.63 -23.29 -26.77
CA LEU A 45 18.87 -22.57 -25.51
C LEU A 45 18.27 -21.17 -25.52
N ILE A 46 18.42 -20.42 -26.62
CA ILE A 46 17.82 -19.08 -26.75
C ILE A 46 16.28 -19.17 -26.66
N LEU A 47 15.69 -20.15 -27.36
CA LEU A 47 14.25 -20.38 -27.30
C LEU A 47 13.80 -20.76 -25.88
N PHE A 48 14.57 -21.58 -25.17
CA PHE A 48 14.28 -21.95 -23.79
C PHE A 48 14.28 -20.74 -22.86
N VAL A 49 15.29 -19.87 -22.96
CA VAL A 49 15.37 -18.64 -22.16
C VAL A 49 14.21 -17.69 -22.49
N LEU A 50 13.85 -17.56 -23.76
CA LEU A 50 12.69 -16.78 -24.20
C LEU A 50 11.38 -17.31 -23.58
N LEU A 51 11.14 -18.62 -23.66
CA LEU A 51 9.94 -19.25 -23.11
C LEU A 51 9.86 -19.13 -21.57
N MET A 52 10.99 -19.26 -20.87
CA MET A 52 11.05 -19.02 -19.43
C MET A 52 10.72 -17.56 -19.08
N GLY A 53 11.22 -16.60 -19.86
CA GLY A 53 10.88 -15.18 -19.70
C GLY A 53 9.39 -14.91 -19.89
N LEU A 54 8.78 -15.49 -20.93
CA LEU A 54 7.34 -15.39 -21.20
C LEU A 54 6.50 -16.03 -20.08
N LEU A 55 6.92 -17.18 -19.55
CA LEU A 55 6.23 -17.83 -18.44
C LEU A 55 6.20 -16.93 -17.19
N ILE A 56 7.32 -16.31 -16.85
CA ILE A 56 7.41 -15.36 -15.72
C ILE A 56 6.54 -14.13 -15.98
N LEU A 57 6.58 -13.58 -17.20
CA LEU A 57 5.77 -12.43 -17.60
C LEU A 57 4.27 -12.73 -17.47
N ASN A 58 3.83 -13.89 -17.95
CA ASN A 58 2.44 -14.34 -17.84
C ASN A 58 2.03 -14.55 -16.39
N GLY A 59 2.90 -15.12 -15.56
CA GLY A 59 2.68 -15.22 -14.12
C GLY A 59 2.43 -13.85 -13.48
N ALA A 60 3.23 -12.85 -13.84
CA ALA A 60 3.08 -11.49 -13.34
C ALA A 60 1.77 -10.80 -13.81
N ILE A 61 1.32 -11.06 -15.05
CA ILE A 61 0.11 -10.47 -15.62
C ILE A 61 -1.18 -11.14 -15.12
N ILE A 62 -1.17 -12.48 -14.96
CA ILE A 62 -2.35 -13.26 -14.56
C ILE A 62 -2.61 -13.17 -13.06
N TYR A 63 -1.55 -13.12 -12.24
CA TYR A 63 -1.66 -13.04 -10.77
C TYR A 63 -1.16 -11.71 -10.20
N PRO A 64 -1.64 -10.55 -10.68
CA PRO A 64 -1.17 -9.27 -10.21
C PRO A 64 -1.55 -9.07 -8.73
N SER A 65 -2.66 -9.66 -8.27
CA SER A 65 -3.16 -9.52 -6.90
C SER A 65 -2.26 -10.14 -5.83
N MET A 66 -1.55 -11.22 -6.15
CA MET A 66 -0.59 -11.87 -5.25
C MET A 66 0.67 -11.01 -5.06
N ILE A 67 1.06 -10.28 -6.09
CA ILE A 67 2.24 -9.40 -6.10
C ILE A 67 1.90 -8.01 -5.56
N PHE A 68 0.75 -7.45 -5.98
CA PHE A 68 0.20 -6.16 -5.58
C PHE A 68 -0.08 -6.06 -4.08
N ARG A 69 -0.73 -7.08 -3.49
CA ARG A 69 -1.11 -7.04 -2.06
C ARG A 69 0.09 -7.01 -1.12
N THR A 70 1.24 -7.47 -1.59
CA THR A 70 2.40 -7.73 -0.73
C THR A 70 3.44 -6.61 -0.82
N ILE A 71 3.60 -5.97 -1.99
CA ILE A 71 4.70 -5.03 -2.26
C ILE A 71 4.23 -3.76 -3.03
N GLY A 72 2.98 -3.74 -3.52
CA GLY A 72 2.37 -2.56 -4.15
C GLY A 72 2.43 -2.50 -5.69
N ILE A 73 1.74 -1.50 -6.26
CA ILE A 73 1.63 -1.26 -7.72
C ILE A 73 3.01 -1.06 -8.40
N PRO A 74 3.93 -0.25 -7.84
CA PRO A 74 5.22 0.01 -8.50
C PRO A 74 6.04 -1.25 -8.72
N TYR A 75 5.95 -2.22 -7.80
CA TYR A 75 6.64 -3.49 -7.91
C TYR A 75 6.09 -4.37 -9.04
N THR A 76 4.77 -4.37 -9.23
CA THR A 76 4.13 -5.15 -10.30
C THR A 76 4.50 -4.58 -11.67
N ALA A 77 4.43 -3.25 -11.83
CA ALA A 77 4.85 -2.56 -13.05
C ALA A 77 6.35 -2.72 -13.34
N GLY A 78 7.18 -2.63 -12.29
CA GLY A 78 8.61 -2.88 -12.36
C GLY A 78 8.91 -4.32 -12.81
N THR A 79 8.22 -5.31 -12.25
CA THR A 79 8.37 -6.73 -12.61
C THR A 79 8.08 -6.96 -14.09
N VAL A 80 6.94 -6.49 -14.59
CA VAL A 80 6.55 -6.64 -16.00
C VAL A 80 7.59 -5.98 -16.92
N THR A 81 8.00 -4.75 -16.61
CA THR A 81 9.00 -4.02 -17.40
C THR A 81 10.35 -4.75 -17.42
N LEU A 82 10.77 -5.27 -16.27
CA LEU A 82 12.05 -5.95 -16.11
C LEU A 82 12.05 -7.32 -16.81
N CYS A 83 10.93 -8.05 -16.80
CA CYS A 83 10.78 -9.29 -17.56
C CYS A 83 10.86 -9.06 -19.08
N ILE A 84 10.21 -8.01 -19.58
CA ILE A 84 10.30 -7.63 -21.00
C ILE A 84 11.74 -7.23 -21.36
N LEU A 85 12.38 -6.40 -20.52
CA LEU A 85 13.75 -5.97 -20.73
C LEU A 85 14.73 -7.17 -20.71
N TYR A 86 14.54 -8.12 -19.79
CA TYR A 86 15.32 -9.35 -19.71
C TYR A 86 15.21 -10.15 -21.01
N ALA A 87 13.98 -10.38 -21.47
CA ALA A 87 13.74 -11.13 -22.71
C ALA A 87 14.44 -10.45 -23.90
N ILE A 88 14.34 -9.12 -24.03
CA ILE A 88 14.98 -8.38 -25.13
C ILE A 88 16.51 -8.45 -25.02
N ILE A 89 17.08 -8.13 -23.86
CA ILE A 89 18.54 -8.03 -23.67
C ILE A 89 19.21 -9.39 -23.79
N SER A 90 18.65 -10.43 -23.15
CA SER A 90 19.16 -11.80 -23.24
C SER A 90 19.16 -12.30 -24.69
N ASN A 91 18.05 -12.11 -25.42
CA ASN A 91 17.96 -12.54 -26.83
C ASN A 91 18.86 -11.70 -27.75
N ALA A 92 19.05 -10.40 -27.50
CA ALA A 92 19.95 -9.55 -28.28
C ALA A 92 21.43 -9.90 -28.06
N ILE A 93 21.84 -10.13 -26.81
CA ILE A 93 23.22 -10.54 -26.47
C ILE A 93 23.49 -11.95 -26.99
N SER A 94 22.48 -12.82 -26.94
CA SER A 94 22.55 -14.18 -27.50
C SER A 94 23.01 -14.20 -28.96
N ILE A 95 22.65 -13.20 -29.78
CA ILE A 95 23.07 -13.08 -31.19
C ILE A 95 24.60 -12.93 -31.31
N PHE A 96 25.19 -12.09 -30.47
CA PHE A 96 26.63 -11.81 -30.49
C PHE A 96 27.47 -12.98 -29.96
N LEU A 97 26.87 -13.86 -29.17
CA LEU A 97 27.52 -15.03 -28.56
C LEU A 97 27.38 -16.31 -29.39
N ILE A 98 26.68 -16.25 -30.53
CA ILE A 98 26.56 -17.37 -31.49
C ILE A 98 27.90 -17.94 -31.95
N PRO A 99 28.96 -17.16 -32.24
CA PRO A 99 30.25 -17.71 -32.63
C PRO A 99 31.08 -18.30 -31.47
N GLY A 100 30.70 -18.07 -30.20
CA GLY A 100 31.48 -18.48 -29.02
C GLY A 100 31.33 -19.96 -28.61
N THR A 101 31.80 -20.33 -27.42
CA THR A 101 31.55 -21.67 -26.85
C THR A 101 30.18 -21.75 -26.17
N ILE A 102 29.61 -22.96 -26.07
CA ILE A 102 28.33 -23.19 -25.36
C ILE A 102 28.48 -22.84 -23.87
N ILE A 103 29.60 -23.20 -23.25
CA ILE A 103 29.89 -22.88 -21.84
C ILE A 103 29.93 -21.36 -21.64
N GLY A 104 30.60 -20.62 -22.53
CA GLY A 104 30.65 -19.16 -22.47
C GLY A 104 29.27 -18.52 -22.61
N TYR A 105 28.43 -19.07 -23.49
CA TYR A 105 27.03 -18.63 -23.63
C TYR A 105 26.24 -18.79 -22.33
N VAL A 106 26.28 -19.99 -21.71
CA VAL A 106 25.57 -20.26 -20.45
C VAL A 106 26.06 -19.35 -19.32
N VAL A 107 27.38 -19.14 -19.22
CA VAL A 107 27.95 -18.24 -18.21
C VAL A 107 27.44 -16.81 -18.39
N TRP A 108 27.37 -16.31 -19.62
CA TRP A 108 26.84 -14.97 -19.89
C TRP A 108 25.36 -14.82 -19.55
N GLU A 109 24.53 -15.81 -19.90
CA GLU A 109 23.11 -15.80 -19.53
C GLU A 109 22.93 -15.82 -18.01
N LEU A 110 23.75 -16.57 -17.28
CA LEU A 110 23.76 -16.57 -15.82
C LEU A 110 24.18 -15.20 -15.24
N ILE A 111 25.18 -14.54 -15.83
CA ILE A 111 25.59 -13.18 -15.41
C ILE A 111 24.45 -12.19 -15.60
N ILE A 112 23.79 -12.20 -16.77
CA ILE A 112 22.63 -11.35 -17.04
C ILE A 112 21.53 -11.64 -16.03
N PHE A 113 21.20 -12.92 -15.82
CA PHE A 113 20.18 -13.32 -14.86
C PHE A 113 20.46 -12.82 -13.44
N VAL A 114 21.71 -12.91 -12.97
CA VAL A 114 22.13 -12.39 -11.66
C VAL A 114 21.94 -10.87 -11.58
N ILE A 115 22.34 -10.12 -12.61
CA ILE A 115 22.13 -8.66 -12.67
C ILE A 115 20.64 -8.34 -12.55
N PHE A 116 19.79 -9.08 -13.26
CA PHE A 116 18.34 -8.89 -13.20
C PHE A 116 17.75 -9.21 -11.82
N ILE A 117 18.22 -10.25 -11.13
CA ILE A 117 17.83 -10.54 -9.73
C ILE A 117 18.21 -9.39 -8.79
N ILE A 118 19.40 -8.80 -8.96
CA ILE A 118 19.85 -7.67 -8.14
C ILE A 118 18.89 -6.49 -8.33
N ILE A 119 18.60 -6.11 -9.58
CA ILE A 119 17.68 -5.00 -9.87
C ILE A 119 16.28 -5.30 -9.33
N PHE A 120 15.81 -6.54 -9.49
CA PHE A 120 14.51 -6.99 -8.98
C PHE A 120 14.42 -6.83 -7.45
N SER A 121 15.49 -7.19 -6.74
CA SER A 121 15.59 -7.03 -5.28
C SER A 121 15.55 -5.57 -4.85
N VAL A 122 16.24 -4.69 -5.59
CA VAL A 122 16.23 -3.24 -5.34
C VAL A 122 14.83 -2.65 -5.53
N ILE A 123 14.16 -2.95 -6.65
CA ILE A 123 12.78 -2.48 -6.90
C ILE A 123 11.84 -2.98 -5.80
N GLY A 124 12.01 -4.22 -5.34
CA GLY A 124 11.24 -4.79 -4.22
C GLY A 124 11.41 -4.01 -2.93
N ALA A 125 12.65 -3.69 -2.55
CA ALA A 125 12.95 -2.93 -1.35
C ALA A 125 12.31 -1.53 -1.38
N PHE A 126 12.47 -0.79 -2.49
CA PHE A 126 11.88 0.55 -2.62
C PHE A 126 10.35 0.53 -2.65
N SER A 127 9.76 -0.41 -3.38
CA SER A 127 8.30 -0.51 -3.49
C SER A 127 7.65 -0.83 -2.14
N LYS A 128 8.27 -1.71 -1.34
CA LYS A 128 7.80 -2.02 0.00
C LYS A 128 7.78 -0.77 0.88
N THR A 129 8.86 0.00 0.91
CA THR A 129 8.95 1.25 1.68
C THR A 129 7.85 2.24 1.28
N THR A 130 7.65 2.46 -0.03
CA THR A 130 6.59 3.35 -0.52
C THR A 130 5.19 2.86 -0.12
N SER A 131 4.94 1.55 -0.15
CA SER A 131 3.65 0.99 0.27
C SER A 131 3.39 1.18 1.76
N GLU A 132 4.41 1.00 2.60
CA GLU A 132 4.29 1.17 4.05
C GLU A 132 4.09 2.64 4.42
N GLU A 133 4.77 3.57 3.74
CA GLU A 133 4.58 5.01 3.91
C GLU A 133 3.18 5.45 3.48
N ALA A 134 2.70 4.96 2.33
CA ALA A 134 1.34 5.24 1.86
C ALA A 134 0.28 4.72 2.84
N TYR A 135 0.45 3.50 3.35
CA TYR A 135 -0.44 2.92 4.36
C TYR A 135 -0.45 3.73 5.66
N LYS A 136 0.73 4.16 6.15
CA LYS A 136 0.82 5.02 7.34
C LYS A 136 0.12 6.37 7.12
N ALA A 137 0.29 6.97 5.96
CA ALA A 137 -0.35 8.23 5.60
C ALA A 137 -1.89 8.10 5.50
N GLU A 138 -2.38 7.03 4.87
CA GLU A 138 -3.82 6.72 4.78
C GLU A 138 -4.44 6.49 6.17
N LYS A 139 -3.73 5.77 7.03
CA LYS A 139 -4.15 5.56 8.42
C LYS A 139 -4.21 6.88 9.19
N GLU A 140 -3.17 7.71 9.12
CA GLU A 140 -3.16 9.06 9.72
C GLU A 140 -4.34 9.90 9.22
N GLN A 141 -4.60 9.90 7.91
CA GLN A 141 -5.69 10.66 7.32
C GLN A 141 -7.07 10.16 7.79
N THR A 142 -7.24 8.85 7.90
CA THR A 142 -8.48 8.23 8.37
C THR A 142 -8.73 8.60 9.83
N GLU A 143 -7.73 8.43 10.70
CA GLU A 143 -7.84 8.73 12.12
C GLU A 143 -8.05 10.24 12.39
N LYS A 144 -7.36 11.09 11.63
CA LYS A 144 -7.58 12.55 11.65
C LYS A 144 -9.02 12.90 11.22
N THR A 145 -9.56 12.25 10.20
CA THR A 145 -10.94 12.48 9.77
C THR A 145 -11.93 12.05 10.84
N LEU A 146 -11.73 10.87 11.44
CA LEU A 146 -12.60 10.33 12.49
C LEU A 146 -12.65 11.25 13.72
N ILE A 147 -11.50 11.72 14.23
CA ILE A 147 -11.48 12.61 15.40
C ILE A 147 -12.15 13.96 15.09
N MET A 148 -11.99 14.49 13.87
CA MET A 148 -12.63 15.73 13.46
C MET A 148 -14.15 15.58 13.33
N LEU A 149 -14.63 14.45 12.83
CA LEU A 149 -16.06 14.12 12.80
C LEU A 149 -16.64 14.03 14.23
N GLN A 150 -15.95 13.35 15.15
CA GLN A 150 -16.38 13.28 16.55
C GLN A 150 -16.44 14.66 17.21
N LEU A 151 -15.46 15.53 16.95
CA LEU A 151 -15.50 16.91 17.43
C LEU A 151 -16.69 17.69 16.86
N LEU A 152 -16.99 17.54 15.57
CA LEU A 152 -18.15 18.18 14.95
C LEU A 152 -19.46 17.68 15.55
N GLU A 153 -19.58 16.37 15.83
CA GLU A 153 -20.75 15.80 16.48
C GLU A 153 -20.96 16.34 17.90
N VAL A 154 -19.88 16.46 18.69
CA VAL A 154 -19.93 17.08 20.02
C VAL A 154 -20.31 18.55 19.92
N GLU A 155 -19.74 19.29 18.97
CA GLU A 155 -20.08 20.71 18.74
C GLU A 155 -21.56 20.89 18.38
N ASN A 156 -22.10 20.01 17.55
CA ASN A 156 -23.52 20.02 17.18
C ASN A 156 -24.42 19.69 18.38
N ALA A 157 -24.04 18.69 19.19
CA ALA A 157 -24.78 18.33 20.41
C ALA A 157 -24.73 19.45 21.47
N LEU A 158 -23.62 20.18 21.55
CA LEU A 158 -23.48 21.34 22.42
C LEU A 158 -24.29 22.54 21.90
N ASN A 159 -24.32 22.77 20.58
CA ASN A 159 -25.05 23.87 19.97
C ASN A 159 -26.58 23.66 19.96
N SER A 160 -27.06 22.43 20.02
CA SER A 160 -28.50 22.14 20.09
C SER A 160 -29.12 22.45 21.45
N LYS A 161 -28.29 22.62 22.48
CA LYS A 161 -28.71 23.16 23.77
C LYS A 161 -28.58 24.69 23.68
N GLU A 162 -29.71 25.38 23.64
CA GLU A 162 -29.79 26.85 23.54
C GLU A 162 -28.95 27.55 24.63
N ASN A 163 -28.68 28.86 24.49
CA ASN A 163 -27.85 29.71 25.37
C ASN A 163 -28.31 29.73 26.85
N GLN A 164 -28.24 28.60 27.53
CA GLN A 164 -28.34 28.46 28.97
C GLN A 164 -27.00 28.89 29.55
N GLU A 165 -27.04 29.80 30.51
CA GLU A 165 -25.85 30.34 31.18
C GLU A 165 -24.97 29.22 31.77
N GLU A 166 -25.62 28.13 32.19
CA GLU A 166 -25.03 26.90 32.72
C GLU A 166 -24.13 26.14 31.71
N ILE A 167 -24.39 26.27 30.40
CA ILE A 167 -23.66 25.55 29.34
C ILE A 167 -22.43 26.34 28.84
N MET A 168 -22.36 27.64 29.16
CA MET A 168 -21.26 28.50 28.71
C MET A 168 -19.88 27.99 29.13
N LYS A 169 -19.77 27.39 30.33
CA LYS A 169 -18.53 26.81 30.81
C LYS A 169 -18.14 25.54 30.03
N CYS A 170 -19.09 24.65 29.76
CA CYS A 170 -18.89 23.50 28.88
C CYS A 170 -18.45 23.92 27.47
N ARG A 171 -19.04 24.99 26.93
CA ARG A 171 -18.65 25.55 25.62
C ARG A 171 -17.22 26.08 25.60
N SER A 172 -16.81 26.79 26.65
CA SER A 172 -15.43 27.24 26.80
C SER A 172 -14.43 26.09 26.87
N LEU A 173 -14.73 25.07 27.70
CA LEU A 173 -13.89 23.88 27.85
C LEU A 173 -13.79 23.07 26.55
N PHE A 174 -14.91 22.89 25.85
CA PHE A 174 -14.95 22.23 24.55
C PHE A 174 -14.13 22.98 23.50
N ASN A 175 -14.24 24.30 23.41
CA ASN A 175 -13.43 25.10 22.50
C ASN A 175 -11.93 24.93 22.80
N ALA A 176 -11.54 24.94 24.09
CA ALA A 176 -10.15 24.70 24.49
C ALA A 176 -9.68 23.28 24.11
N LEU A 177 -10.51 22.25 24.28
CA LEU A 177 -10.22 20.88 23.87
C LEU A 177 -10.07 20.77 22.34
N LYS A 178 -11.00 21.35 21.59
CA LYS A 178 -11.01 21.35 20.12
C LYS A 178 -9.75 22.01 19.56
N GLU A 179 -9.38 23.18 20.08
CA GLU A 179 -8.14 23.86 19.68
C GLU A 179 -6.91 23.03 20.07
N ARG A 180 -6.90 22.39 21.25
CA ARG A 180 -5.79 21.54 21.65
C ARG A 180 -5.61 20.31 20.76
N ILE A 181 -6.71 19.66 20.35
CA ILE A 181 -6.66 18.52 19.42
C ILE A 181 -6.11 18.96 18.05
N LYS A 182 -6.58 20.10 17.51
CA LYS A 182 -6.08 20.66 16.24
C LYS A 182 -4.60 21.04 16.31
N ALA A 183 -4.14 21.56 17.44
CA ALA A 183 -2.75 21.95 17.65
C ALA A 183 -1.82 20.77 17.96
N SER A 184 -2.38 19.61 18.33
CA SER A 184 -1.59 18.42 18.65
C SER A 184 -1.05 17.72 17.42
N THR A 185 -0.10 16.81 17.60
CA THR A 185 0.33 15.89 16.53
C THR A 185 -0.90 15.19 15.93
N PRO A 186 -0.96 14.95 14.60
CA PRO A 186 -2.08 14.22 14.03
C PRO A 186 -2.29 12.84 14.67
N PHE A 187 -3.55 12.49 14.92
CA PHE A 187 -3.92 11.15 15.40
C PHE A 187 -3.54 10.09 14.36
N GLY A 188 -3.07 8.93 14.83
CA GLY A 188 -2.63 7.84 13.95
C GLY A 188 -1.22 8.01 13.36
N ARG A 189 -0.58 9.17 13.52
CA ARG A 189 0.80 9.40 13.05
C ARG A 189 1.84 8.60 13.83
N ILE A 190 1.68 8.52 15.15
CA ILE A 190 2.61 7.80 16.03
C ILE A 190 2.27 6.30 15.95
N SER A 191 3.01 5.60 15.09
CA SER A 191 2.86 4.16 14.86
C SER A 191 3.87 3.37 15.69
N GLY A 192 3.43 2.25 16.29
CA GLY A 192 4.32 1.33 17.02
C GLY A 192 4.45 1.58 18.53
N ASN A 193 3.80 2.62 19.07
CA ASN A 193 3.72 2.86 20.51
C ASN A 193 2.32 2.49 21.04
N ASN A 194 2.22 1.36 21.74
CA ASN A 194 0.95 0.88 22.30
C ASN A 194 0.33 1.84 23.32
N ALA A 195 1.14 2.58 24.09
CA ALA A 195 0.63 3.53 25.06
C ALA A 195 -0.05 4.73 24.37
N VAL A 196 0.53 5.22 23.27
CA VAL A 196 -0.10 6.28 22.47
C VAL A 196 -1.40 5.79 21.84
N PHE A 197 -1.41 4.56 21.31
CA PHE A 197 -2.63 3.96 20.76
C PHE A 197 -3.77 3.86 21.79
N GLN A 198 -3.46 3.43 23.01
CA GLN A 198 -4.44 3.36 24.10
C GLN A 198 -4.99 4.75 24.46
N VAL A 199 -4.12 5.76 24.57
CA VAL A 199 -4.53 7.14 24.86
C VAL A 199 -5.41 7.69 23.73
N GLU A 200 -5.06 7.45 22.46
CA GLU A 200 -5.88 7.89 21.33
C GLU A 200 -7.27 7.26 21.34
N ASN A 201 -7.39 5.97 21.65
CA ASN A 201 -8.69 5.31 21.76
C ASN A 201 -9.50 5.84 22.94
N GLN A 202 -8.87 6.04 24.10
CA GLN A 202 -9.54 6.63 25.26
C GLN A 202 -10.06 8.04 24.96
N ILE A 203 -9.32 8.86 24.21
CA ILE A 203 -9.79 10.18 23.77
C ILE A 203 -11.05 10.04 22.89
N LYS A 204 -11.06 9.09 21.94
CA LYS A 204 -12.23 8.84 21.08
C LYS A 204 -13.44 8.38 21.88
N GLU A 205 -13.25 7.47 22.83
CA GLU A 205 -14.31 6.98 23.73
C GLU A 205 -14.88 8.11 24.61
N ASN A 206 -14.01 8.98 25.11
CA ASN A 206 -14.44 10.15 25.87
C ASN A 206 -15.25 11.12 25.01
N LEU A 207 -14.85 11.39 23.76
CA LEU A 207 -15.62 12.26 22.86
C LEU A 207 -17.02 11.69 22.56
N VAL A 208 -17.14 10.37 22.40
CA VAL A 208 -18.44 9.70 22.27
C VAL A 208 -19.28 9.89 23.54
N SER A 209 -18.67 9.69 24.70
CA SER A 209 -19.34 9.85 26.01
C SER A 209 -19.78 11.30 26.25
N ILE A 210 -18.95 12.28 25.87
CA ILE A 210 -19.28 13.71 25.94
C ILE A 210 -20.48 14.02 25.04
N LYS A 211 -20.49 13.50 23.79
CA LYS A 211 -21.63 13.67 22.89
C LYS A 211 -22.92 13.13 23.51
N LEU A 212 -22.88 11.91 24.03
CA LEU A 212 -24.05 11.26 24.64
C LEU A 212 -24.55 12.06 25.85
N GLY A 213 -23.65 12.51 26.73
CA GLY A 213 -24.05 13.33 27.88
C GLY A 213 -24.65 14.68 27.48
N PHE A 214 -24.23 15.28 26.37
CA PHE A 214 -24.91 16.47 25.82
C PHE A 214 -26.26 16.16 25.16
N GLN A 215 -26.56 14.91 24.81
CA GLN A 215 -27.87 14.52 24.26
C GLN A 215 -28.90 14.21 25.35
N GLU A 216 -28.45 13.86 26.56
CA GLU A 216 -29.30 13.62 27.72
C GLU A 216 -29.85 14.91 28.34
N ASP A 217 -30.74 14.77 29.33
CA ASP A 217 -31.26 15.88 30.12
C ASP A 217 -30.15 16.45 31.02
N LEU A 218 -29.91 17.75 30.89
CA LEU A 218 -28.84 18.42 31.61
C LEU A 218 -29.30 18.77 33.02
N THR A 219 -28.82 17.99 33.98
CA THR A 219 -28.85 18.28 35.41
C THR A 219 -27.51 18.87 35.87
N ASP A 220 -27.47 19.50 37.04
CA ASP A 220 -26.22 20.00 37.65
C ASP A 220 -25.14 18.91 37.76
N LYS A 221 -25.57 17.68 38.07
CA LYS A 221 -24.67 16.52 38.20
C LYS A 221 -24.07 16.13 36.84
N THR A 222 -24.90 16.00 35.81
CA THR A 222 -24.44 15.65 34.46
C THR A 222 -23.56 16.75 33.85
N LEU A 223 -23.85 18.02 34.14
CA LEU A 223 -23.00 19.15 33.72
C LEU A 223 -21.63 19.08 34.39
N ALA A 224 -21.56 18.85 35.70
CA ALA A 224 -20.29 18.70 36.41
C ALA A 224 -19.47 17.50 35.89
N GLU A 225 -20.13 16.39 35.55
CA GLU A 225 -19.50 15.22 34.95
C GLU A 225 -18.95 15.52 33.55
N LEU A 226 -19.71 16.24 32.71
CA LEU A 226 -19.28 16.68 31.37
C LEU A 226 -18.10 17.65 31.42
N GLU A 227 -18.12 18.61 32.33
CA GLU A 227 -17.00 19.54 32.55
C GLU A 227 -15.72 18.78 32.92
N ARG A 228 -15.84 17.81 33.84
CA ARG A 228 -14.70 16.96 34.24
C ARG A 228 -14.19 16.15 33.07
N LEU A 229 -15.10 15.53 32.30
CA LEU A 229 -14.75 14.68 31.17
C LEU A 229 -14.08 15.47 30.04
N LEU A 230 -14.53 16.70 29.76
CA LEU A 230 -13.89 17.62 28.82
C LEU A 230 -12.45 17.97 29.25
N GLU A 231 -12.26 18.31 30.51
CA GLU A 231 -10.96 18.66 31.07
C GLU A 231 -9.99 17.45 31.12
N ASP A 232 -10.48 16.29 31.55
CA ASP A 232 -9.71 15.04 31.56
C ASP A 232 -9.28 14.64 30.15
N THR A 233 -10.18 14.77 29.17
CA THR A 233 -9.87 14.50 27.76
C THR A 233 -8.82 15.48 27.23
N ARG A 234 -8.88 16.76 27.61
CA ARG A 234 -7.86 17.76 27.25
C ARG A 234 -6.49 17.38 27.83
N ARG A 235 -6.44 16.91 29.06
CA ARG A 235 -5.20 16.42 29.70
C ARG A 235 -4.64 15.18 29.01
N LEU A 236 -5.49 14.24 28.58
CA LEU A 236 -5.06 13.08 27.81
C LEU A 236 -4.38 13.49 26.49
N VAL A 237 -4.93 14.48 25.78
CA VAL A 237 -4.32 15.02 24.55
C VAL A 237 -2.94 15.60 24.83
N MET A 238 -2.76 16.31 25.95
CA MET A 238 -1.44 16.83 26.36
C MET A 238 -0.45 15.72 26.70
N ASN A 239 -0.88 14.72 27.48
CA ASN A 239 -0.04 13.60 27.88
C ASN A 239 0.39 12.74 26.69
N ARG A 240 -0.45 12.65 25.64
CA ARG A 240 -0.13 11.97 24.39
C ARG A 240 1.14 12.52 23.73
N GLU A 241 1.33 13.85 23.76
CA GLU A 241 2.54 14.47 23.20
C GLU A 241 3.77 14.15 24.02
N THR A 242 3.66 14.08 25.35
CA THR A 242 4.78 13.70 26.21
C THR A 242 5.23 12.26 25.97
N LEU A 243 4.29 11.35 25.64
CA LEU A 243 4.59 9.96 25.28
C LEU A 243 5.29 9.80 23.93
N ASN A 244 5.34 10.86 23.11
CA ASN A 244 6.06 10.89 21.84
C ASN A 244 7.57 11.19 22.01
N ILE A 245 8.02 11.63 23.19
CA ILE A 245 9.38 12.17 23.43
C ILE A 245 10.33 11.10 24.04
N LYS A 246 10.03 9.79 23.95
CA LYS A 246 10.90 8.73 24.48
C LYS A 246 11.40 7.77 23.41
#